data_AF-A0A927VVV3-F1
#
_entry.id   AF-A0A927VVV3-F1
#
_cell.length_a   1.000
_cell.length_b   1.000
_cell.length_c   1.000
_cell.angle_alpha   90.00
_cell.angle_beta   90.00
_cell.angle_gamma   90.00
#
_symmetry.space_group_name_H-M   'P 1'
#
loop_
_entity.id
_entity.type
_entity.pdbx_description
1 polymer ?
#
loop_
_entity_poly.entity_id
_entity_poly.type
_entity_poly.pdbx_seq_one_letter_code
_entity_poly.pdbx_strand_id
1 'polypeptide(L)'
;MDHDFKIRTFTDERAYHNTAILVYLKAAKAVLGDVDVTIGNSLNQGYYSYINKKGGAQLTPSDLHKIRDAMDRFIAQDLEVVIEKDNVAHAIEKWYSLGYPEKARLLTGRPSDETIEIVNLHNYRNCMYTVMLPSAGYINLYEIRPYRNGLLLRLPNALHDHSIPPYRDDDKLYEAYAQCRRMRKYTGIEYLADMNDRIREGKADDVIRESEWLQSRQLEEFAENVVEERKRVVLIAGPSSSGKTTTAKRICKEIGRLAGQDPLYLGTDDYFVERGMTPLGPDGKPDFEGLGAVDLPLFNRQM
;
A
#
# COMPACT_ATOMS: atom_id res chain seq x y z
N MET A 1 -28.86 5.55 -16.34
CA MET A 1 -28.42 4.16 -16.63
C MET A 1 -28.82 3.30 -15.45
N ASP A 2 -28.82 1.98 -15.56
CA ASP A 2 -29.03 1.12 -14.38
C ASP A 2 -27.75 1.18 -13.52
N HIS A 3 -27.85 1.72 -12.30
CA HIS A 3 -26.71 1.95 -11.40
C HIS A 3 -26.47 0.77 -10.43
N ASP A 4 -27.09 -0.39 -10.67
CA ASP A 4 -26.79 -1.64 -9.94
C ASP A 4 -25.47 -2.28 -10.42
N PHE A 5 -24.36 -1.56 -10.22
CA PHE A 5 -23.04 -2.06 -10.52
C PHE A 5 -22.60 -3.07 -9.47
N LYS A 6 -22.14 -4.24 -9.93
CA LYS A 6 -21.58 -5.29 -9.07
C LYS A 6 -20.18 -5.65 -9.55
N ILE A 7 -19.24 -5.66 -8.61
CA ILE A 7 -17.88 -6.13 -8.83
C ILE A 7 -17.91 -7.65 -9.08
N ARG A 8 -17.53 -8.08 -10.28
CA ARG A 8 -17.46 -9.50 -10.66
C ARG A 8 -16.04 -9.95 -10.98
N THR A 9 -15.18 -9.01 -11.32
CA THR A 9 -13.78 -9.25 -11.70
C THR A 9 -12.84 -8.32 -10.93
N PHE A 10 -11.55 -8.66 -10.90
CA PHE A 10 -10.51 -7.76 -10.36
C PHE A 10 -10.42 -6.43 -11.12
N THR A 11 -10.79 -6.41 -12.40
CA THR A 11 -10.84 -5.17 -13.20
C THR A 11 -12.00 -4.28 -12.74
N ASP A 12 -13.17 -4.86 -12.47
CA ASP A 12 -14.33 -4.13 -11.92
C ASP A 12 -14.00 -3.56 -10.55
N GLU A 13 -13.38 -4.37 -9.68
CA GLU A 13 -12.94 -3.96 -8.35
C GLU A 13 -11.99 -2.76 -8.44
N ARG A 14 -11.01 -2.83 -9.34
CA ARG A 14 -10.05 -1.75 -9.56
C ARG A 14 -10.76 -0.48 -10.06
N ALA A 15 -11.63 -0.58 -11.06
CA ALA A 15 -12.37 0.56 -11.59
C ALA A 15 -13.27 1.21 -10.52
N TYR A 16 -13.94 0.39 -9.72
CA TYR A 16 -14.77 0.82 -8.60
C TYR A 16 -13.95 1.57 -7.56
N HIS A 17 -12.84 0.97 -7.10
CA HIS A 17 -11.99 1.56 -6.07
C HIS A 17 -11.39 2.89 -6.52
N ASN A 18 -10.87 2.95 -7.75
CA ASN A 18 -10.29 4.18 -8.28
C ASN A 18 -11.32 5.30 -8.40
N THR A 19 -12.53 4.97 -8.86
CA THR A 19 -13.62 5.95 -8.99
C THR A 19 -14.08 6.44 -7.62
N ALA A 20 -14.24 5.53 -6.65
CA ALA A 20 -14.59 5.89 -5.28
C ALA A 20 -13.50 6.76 -4.62
N ILE A 21 -12.22 6.45 -4.83
CA ILE A 21 -11.08 7.27 -4.39
C ILE A 21 -11.15 8.66 -5.04
N LEU A 22 -11.42 8.76 -6.34
CA LEU A 22 -11.53 10.06 -7.03
C LEU A 22 -12.67 10.91 -6.47
N VAL A 23 -13.83 10.29 -6.22
CA VAL A 23 -14.99 10.93 -5.58
C VAL A 23 -14.64 11.41 -4.16
N TYR A 24 -13.97 10.56 -3.38
CA TYR A 24 -13.50 10.90 -2.03
C TYR A 24 -12.51 12.08 -2.04
N LEU A 25 -11.51 12.05 -2.91
CA LEU A 25 -10.51 13.11 -3.02
C LEU A 25 -11.16 14.45 -3.43
N LYS A 26 -12.12 14.42 -4.36
CA LYS A 26 -12.93 15.59 -4.72
C LYS A 26 -13.74 16.10 -3.52
N ALA A 27 -14.40 15.20 -2.78
CA ALA A 27 -15.20 15.55 -1.61
C ALA A 27 -14.37 16.18 -0.50
N ALA A 28 -13.21 15.61 -0.20
CA ALA A 28 -12.27 16.16 0.77
C ALA A 28 -11.80 17.57 0.38
N LYS A 29 -11.42 17.80 -0.88
CA LYS A 29 -11.03 19.14 -1.37
C LYS A 29 -12.19 20.13 -1.36
N ALA A 30 -13.41 19.69 -1.67
CA ALA A 30 -14.59 20.55 -1.64
C ALA A 30 -14.99 20.99 -0.22
N VAL A 31 -14.78 20.13 0.77
CA VAL A 31 -15.18 20.38 2.18
C VAL A 31 -14.09 21.11 2.96
N LEU A 32 -12.84 20.70 2.77
CA LEU A 32 -11.70 21.18 3.57
C LEU A 32 -10.84 22.23 2.84
N GLY A 33 -11.13 22.47 1.55
CA GLY A 33 -10.38 23.38 0.71
C GLY A 33 -9.04 22.78 0.26
N ASP A 34 -8.01 23.61 0.27
CA ASP A 34 -6.67 23.24 -0.19
C ASP A 34 -5.93 22.42 0.87
N VAL A 35 -6.23 21.12 0.92
CA VAL A 35 -5.59 20.13 1.79
C VAL A 35 -4.96 19.01 0.97
N ASP A 36 -3.85 18.49 1.48
CA ASP A 36 -3.23 17.29 0.92
C ASP A 36 -3.88 16.05 1.50
N VAL A 37 -4.43 15.23 0.62
CA VAL A 37 -5.02 13.94 0.99
C VAL A 37 -4.09 12.85 0.48
N THR A 38 -3.53 12.08 1.41
CA THR A 38 -2.75 10.90 1.05
C THR A 38 -3.61 9.66 1.14
N ILE A 39 -3.62 8.87 0.07
CA ILE A 39 -4.12 7.49 0.08
C ILE A 39 -2.92 6.61 0.45
N GLY A 40 -2.95 6.05 1.65
CA GLY A 40 -1.94 5.15 2.17
C GLY A 40 -2.20 3.69 1.80
N ASN A 41 -1.60 2.79 2.57
CA ASN A 41 -1.72 1.35 2.37
C ASN A 41 -3.16 0.86 2.56
N SER A 42 -3.49 -0.23 1.87
CA SER A 42 -4.71 -0.98 2.14
C SER A 42 -4.68 -1.55 3.56
N LEU A 43 -5.77 -1.37 4.29
CA LEU A 43 -5.94 -1.87 5.65
C LEU A 43 -7.40 -2.31 5.80
N ASN A 44 -7.65 -3.51 6.33
CA ASN A 44 -9.01 -4.04 6.53
C ASN A 44 -9.89 -3.87 5.28
N GLN A 45 -9.39 -4.35 4.13
CA GLN A 45 -10.11 -4.34 2.85
C GLN A 45 -10.62 -2.94 2.43
N GLY A 46 -9.95 -1.90 2.92
CA GLY A 46 -10.16 -0.51 2.54
C GLY A 46 -8.83 0.21 2.41
N TYR A 47 -8.87 1.52 2.21
CA TYR A 47 -7.69 2.37 2.10
C TYR A 47 -7.57 3.25 3.32
N TYR A 48 -6.42 3.17 4.00
CA TYR A 48 -6.10 4.14 5.04
C TYR A 48 -5.74 5.47 4.39
N SER A 49 -6.45 6.53 4.75
CA SER A 49 -6.16 7.88 4.27
C SER A 49 -5.93 8.81 5.45
N TYR A 50 -4.96 9.71 5.30
CA TYR A 50 -4.74 10.82 6.23
C TYR A 50 -4.78 12.13 5.44
N ILE A 51 -5.30 13.16 6.10
CA ILE A 51 -5.52 14.47 5.51
C ILE A 51 -4.67 15.47 6.29
N ASN A 52 -3.75 16.11 5.60
CA ASN A 52 -2.90 17.13 6.19
C ASN A 52 -3.61 18.49 6.08
N LYS A 53 -4.28 18.90 7.16
CA LYS A 53 -4.87 20.24 7.25
C LYS A 53 -3.76 21.27 7.49
N LYS A 54 -3.91 22.46 6.91
CA LYS A 54 -3.01 23.60 7.19
C LYS A 54 -2.91 23.84 8.70
N GLY A 55 -1.69 24.04 9.20
CA GLY A 55 -1.41 24.21 10.63
C GLY A 55 -1.44 22.93 11.46
N GLY A 56 -1.55 21.74 10.86
CA GLY A 56 -1.48 20.46 11.58
C GLY A 56 -2.74 20.10 12.36
N ALA A 57 -3.87 20.76 12.07
CA ALA A 57 -5.13 20.46 12.73
C ALA A 57 -5.58 19.01 12.44
N GLN A 58 -6.04 18.32 13.47
CA GLN A 58 -6.57 16.97 13.32
C GLN A 58 -7.92 16.96 12.61
N LEU A 59 -8.23 15.84 11.97
CA LEU A 59 -9.52 15.60 11.34
C LEU A 59 -10.59 15.40 12.42
N THR A 60 -11.67 16.16 12.36
CA THR A 60 -12.75 16.07 13.34
C THR A 60 -13.85 15.11 12.86
N PRO A 61 -14.69 14.57 13.77
CA PRO A 61 -15.89 13.84 13.37
C PRO A 61 -16.81 14.66 12.45
N SER A 62 -16.91 15.99 12.66
CA SER A 62 -17.70 16.86 11.78
C SER A 62 -17.12 16.95 10.36
N ASP A 63 -15.79 17.01 10.23
CA ASP A 63 -15.13 16.98 8.91
C ASP A 63 -15.48 15.68 8.16
N LEU A 64 -15.44 14.54 8.84
CA LEU A 64 -15.78 13.24 8.25
C LEU A 64 -17.23 13.15 7.78
N HIS A 65 -18.18 13.66 8.57
CA HIS A 65 -19.59 13.71 8.16
C HIS A 65 -19.75 14.59 6.91
N LYS A 66 -19.15 15.78 6.89
CA LYS A 66 -19.23 16.67 5.73
C LYS A 66 -18.61 16.06 4.47
N ILE A 67 -17.50 15.32 4.60
CA ILE A 67 -16.89 14.61 3.47
C ILE A 67 -17.85 13.53 2.95
N ARG A 68 -18.48 12.76 3.84
CA ARG A 68 -19.49 11.75 3.47
C ARG A 68 -20.67 12.41 2.74
N ASP A 69 -21.26 13.45 3.30
CA ASP A 69 -22.38 14.18 2.69
C ASP A 69 -22.01 14.71 1.28
N ALA A 70 -20.76 15.19 1.12
CA ALA A 70 -20.27 15.64 -0.17
C ALA A 70 -20.10 14.49 -1.18
N MET A 71 -19.61 13.32 -0.75
CA MET A 71 -19.54 12.11 -1.58
C MET A 71 -20.94 11.66 -2.01
N ASP A 72 -21.88 11.53 -1.07
CA ASP A 72 -23.25 11.11 -1.34
C ASP A 72 -23.92 12.04 -2.35
N ARG A 73 -23.73 13.36 -2.21
CA ARG A 73 -24.23 14.34 -3.17
C ARG A 73 -23.61 14.17 -4.56
N PHE A 74 -22.29 13.95 -4.67
CA PHE A 74 -21.63 13.77 -5.96
C PHE A 74 -22.04 12.47 -6.65
N ILE A 75 -22.26 11.41 -5.88
CA ILE A 75 -22.78 10.12 -6.36
C ILE A 75 -24.22 10.30 -6.86
N ALA A 76 -25.07 10.97 -6.08
CA ALA A 76 -26.47 11.22 -6.46
C ALA A 76 -26.61 12.14 -7.69
N GLN A 77 -25.64 13.03 -7.92
CA GLN A 77 -25.56 13.85 -9.14
C GLN A 77 -25.02 13.09 -10.35
N ASP A 78 -24.56 11.85 -10.16
CA ASP A 78 -23.97 11.00 -11.18
C ASP A 78 -22.86 11.72 -11.98
N LEU A 79 -21.95 12.37 -11.27
CA LEU A 79 -20.91 13.19 -11.91
C LEU A 79 -20.08 12.34 -12.89
N GLU A 80 -20.04 12.77 -14.15
CA GLU A 80 -19.30 12.11 -15.22
C GLU A 80 -17.78 12.11 -14.95
N VAL A 81 -17.15 10.98 -15.24
CA VAL A 81 -15.69 10.82 -15.25
C VAL A 81 -15.20 10.98 -16.68
N VAL A 82 -14.51 12.08 -16.94
CA VAL A 82 -13.96 12.40 -18.27
C VAL A 82 -12.46 12.13 -18.29
N ILE A 83 -11.99 11.37 -19.26
CA ILE A 83 -10.56 11.20 -19.52
C ILE A 83 -10.13 12.28 -20.51
N GLU A 84 -9.49 13.34 -20.00
CA GLU A 84 -8.88 14.39 -20.82
C GLU A 84 -7.55 13.89 -21.37
N LYS A 85 -7.31 14.12 -22.67
CA LYS A 85 -6.00 13.92 -23.28
C LYS A 85 -5.26 15.24 -23.33
N ASP A 86 -3.99 15.22 -22.95
CA ASP A 86 -3.15 16.41 -22.91
C ASP A 86 -1.72 16.07 -23.34
N ASN A 87 -0.94 17.06 -23.79
CA ASN A 87 0.50 16.84 -24.01
C ASN A 87 1.29 17.11 -22.73
N VAL A 88 2.48 16.51 -22.63
CA VAL A 88 3.37 16.65 -21.46
C VAL A 88 3.65 18.12 -21.10
N ALA A 89 3.96 18.97 -22.08
CA ALA A 89 4.31 20.36 -21.82
C ALA A 89 3.16 21.14 -21.16
N HIS A 90 1.96 21.06 -21.73
CA HIS A 90 0.78 21.73 -21.18
C HIS A 90 0.32 21.09 -19.86
N ALA A 91 0.44 19.78 -19.72
CA ALA A 91 0.14 19.10 -18.45
C ALA A 91 1.06 19.54 -17.30
N ILE A 92 2.36 19.79 -17.55
CA ILE A 92 3.29 20.31 -16.55
C ILE A 92 2.81 21.68 -16.04
N GLU A 93 2.52 22.61 -16.94
CA GLU A 93 2.01 23.94 -16.59
C GLU A 93 0.70 23.85 -15.80
N LYS A 94 -0.22 22.99 -16.26
CA LYS A 94 -1.50 22.71 -15.60
C LYS A 94 -1.28 22.21 -14.17
N TRP A 95 -0.39 21.24 -13.94
CA TRP A 95 -0.14 20.71 -12.59
C TRP A 95 0.45 21.75 -11.65
N TYR A 96 1.37 22.60 -12.11
CA TYR A 96 1.86 23.72 -11.31
C TYR A 96 0.74 24.72 -10.97
N SER A 97 -0.11 25.07 -11.94
CA SER A 97 -1.24 25.99 -11.72
C SER A 97 -2.25 25.47 -10.70
N LEU A 98 -2.37 24.14 -10.58
CA LEU A 98 -3.27 23.46 -9.65
C LEU A 98 -2.63 23.20 -8.28
N GLY A 99 -1.35 23.57 -8.08
CA GLY A 99 -0.62 23.37 -6.84
C GLY A 99 -0.10 21.94 -6.63
N TYR A 100 0.13 21.17 -7.70
CA TYR A 100 0.64 19.79 -7.64
C TYR A 100 2.03 19.66 -8.30
N PRO A 101 3.08 20.28 -7.75
CA PRO A 101 4.42 20.28 -8.34
C PRO A 101 5.03 18.87 -8.44
N GLU A 102 4.67 17.96 -7.53
CA GLU A 102 5.09 16.56 -7.56
C GLU A 102 4.60 15.85 -8.83
N LYS A 103 3.36 16.12 -9.27
CA LYS A 103 2.81 15.57 -10.52
C LYS A 103 3.47 16.16 -11.75
N ALA A 104 3.79 17.45 -11.72
CA ALA A 104 4.55 18.10 -12.78
C ALA A 104 5.95 17.47 -12.94
N ARG A 105 6.67 17.27 -11.82
CA ARG A 105 8.01 16.66 -11.79
C ARG A 105 8.03 15.21 -12.27
N LEU A 106 6.94 14.46 -12.14
CA LEU A 106 6.83 13.11 -12.71
C LEU A 106 6.89 13.10 -14.24
N LEU A 107 6.52 14.20 -14.90
CA LEU A 107 6.54 14.32 -16.35
C LEU A 107 7.89 14.84 -16.88
N THR A 108 8.78 15.31 -16.00
CA THR A 108 10.09 15.82 -16.40
C THR A 108 10.92 14.75 -17.12
N GLY A 109 11.47 15.11 -18.27
CA GLY A 109 12.28 14.21 -19.11
C GLY A 109 11.49 13.35 -20.09
N ARG A 110 10.16 13.41 -20.07
CA ARG A 110 9.32 12.84 -21.13
C ARG A 110 9.29 13.77 -22.36
N PRO A 111 9.08 13.25 -23.59
CA PRO A 111 8.90 14.07 -24.77
C PRO A 111 7.74 15.06 -24.59
N SER A 112 7.93 16.33 -24.98
CA SER A 112 6.97 17.41 -24.72
C SER A 112 5.61 17.21 -25.39
N ASP A 113 5.60 16.53 -26.54
CA ASP A 113 4.43 16.24 -27.37
C ASP A 113 3.76 14.90 -27.01
N GLU A 114 4.36 14.12 -26.11
CA GLU A 114 3.78 12.85 -25.66
C GLU A 114 2.41 13.11 -25.03
N THR A 115 1.40 12.34 -25.47
CA THR A 115 0.04 12.44 -24.93
C THR A 115 -0.07 11.68 -23.62
N ILE A 116 -0.64 12.32 -22.61
CA ILE A 116 -0.99 11.75 -21.33
C ILE A 116 -2.49 11.85 -21.07
N GLU A 117 -2.98 11.01 -20.17
CA GLU A 117 -4.37 11.01 -19.73
C GLU A 117 -4.49 11.66 -18.35
N ILE A 118 -5.47 12.56 -18.22
CA ILE A 118 -5.83 13.23 -16.97
C ILE A 118 -7.30 12.95 -16.70
N VAL A 119 -7.62 12.39 -15.54
CA VAL A 119 -9.01 12.11 -15.18
C VAL A 119 -9.62 13.35 -14.55
N ASN A 120 -10.77 13.77 -15.08
CA ASN A 120 -11.55 14.91 -14.61
C ASN A 120 -12.92 14.45 -14.10
N LEU A 121 -13.20 14.71 -12.82
CA LEU A 121 -14.51 14.56 -12.21
C LEU A 121 -15.09 15.95 -11.91
N HIS A 122 -15.76 16.54 -12.90
CA HIS A 122 -16.45 17.83 -12.80
C HIS A 122 -15.60 18.94 -12.15
N ASN A 123 -14.52 19.37 -12.81
CA ASN A 123 -13.52 20.35 -12.35
C ASN A 123 -12.58 19.86 -11.24
N TYR A 124 -12.54 18.55 -10.98
CA TYR A 124 -11.52 17.95 -10.12
C TYR A 124 -10.63 17.04 -10.96
N ARG A 125 -9.38 17.45 -11.17
CA ARG A 125 -8.41 16.73 -12.01
C ARG A 125 -7.44 15.93 -11.16
N ASN A 126 -7.19 14.68 -11.56
CA ASN A 126 -6.16 13.85 -10.95
C ASN A 126 -5.52 12.88 -11.97
N CYS A 127 -4.33 12.38 -11.63
CA CYS A 127 -3.69 11.30 -12.37
C CYS A 127 -4.19 9.96 -11.81
N MET A 128 -4.95 9.21 -12.60
CA MET A 128 -5.31 7.83 -12.27
C MET A 128 -4.69 6.93 -13.35
N TYR A 129 -3.75 6.07 -12.97
CA TYR A 129 -2.96 5.28 -13.92
C TYR A 129 -3.62 3.97 -14.34
N THR A 130 -4.95 3.91 -14.29
CA THR A 130 -5.71 2.66 -14.41
C THR A 130 -7.18 2.92 -14.70
N VAL A 131 -7.97 1.85 -14.85
CA VAL A 131 -9.37 1.89 -15.26
C VAL A 131 -10.24 2.65 -14.27
N MET A 132 -11.25 3.35 -14.81
CA MET A 132 -12.24 4.13 -14.10
C MET A 132 -13.64 3.69 -14.53
N LEU A 133 -14.64 3.93 -13.68
CA LEU A 133 -16.05 3.82 -14.07
C LEU A 133 -16.48 5.10 -14.82
N PRO A 134 -17.53 5.05 -15.65
CA PRO A 134 -17.95 6.20 -16.45
C PRO A 134 -18.45 7.41 -15.63
N SER A 135 -18.95 7.17 -14.41
CA SER A 135 -19.50 8.22 -13.57
C SER A 135 -19.51 7.84 -12.08
N ALA A 136 -19.71 8.84 -11.22
CA ALA A 136 -19.79 8.65 -9.78
C ALA A 136 -21.02 7.85 -9.33
N GLY A 137 -22.11 7.84 -10.09
CA GLY A 137 -23.36 7.16 -9.72
C GLY A 137 -23.23 5.63 -9.68
N TYR A 138 -22.17 5.06 -10.26
CA TYR A 138 -21.88 3.63 -10.11
C TYR A 138 -21.39 3.25 -8.70
N ILE A 139 -20.97 4.22 -7.87
CA ILE A 139 -20.52 3.97 -6.50
C ILE A 139 -21.74 3.84 -5.59
N ASN A 140 -22.24 2.62 -5.48
CA ASN A 140 -23.43 2.27 -4.70
C ASN A 140 -23.15 1.85 -3.23
N LEU A 141 -21.90 1.63 -2.85
CA LEU A 141 -21.53 1.06 -1.56
C LEU A 141 -20.12 1.50 -1.14
N TYR A 142 -20.02 2.24 -0.04
CA TYR A 142 -18.75 2.61 0.59
C TYR A 142 -18.96 2.93 2.08
N GLU A 143 -17.88 2.91 2.86
CA GLU A 143 -17.89 3.36 4.25
C GLU A 143 -16.70 4.28 4.51
N ILE A 144 -16.97 5.48 5.07
CA ILE A 144 -15.93 6.32 5.69
C ILE A 144 -15.96 6.07 7.19
N ARG A 145 -14.85 5.58 7.75
CA ARG A 145 -14.70 5.30 9.18
C ARG A 145 -13.54 6.09 9.78
N PRO A 146 -13.72 6.84 10.88
CA PRO A 146 -12.60 7.42 11.61
C PRO A 146 -11.63 6.33 12.05
N TYR A 147 -10.33 6.51 11.83
CA TYR A 147 -9.34 5.51 12.21
C TYR A 147 -8.01 6.15 12.58
N ARG A 148 -7.65 6.03 13.87
CA ARG A 148 -6.44 6.63 14.47
C ARG A 148 -6.34 8.11 14.08
N ASN A 149 -5.26 8.55 13.43
CA ASN A 149 -5.06 9.94 13.01
C ASN A 149 -5.56 10.27 11.59
N GLY A 150 -6.42 9.42 11.03
CA GLY A 150 -6.99 9.58 9.69
C GLY A 150 -8.35 8.89 9.59
N LEU A 151 -8.59 8.25 8.45
CA LEU A 151 -9.81 7.52 8.16
C LEU A 151 -9.54 6.27 7.32
N LEU A 152 -10.49 5.34 7.33
CA LEU A 152 -10.57 4.24 6.38
C LEU A 152 -11.67 4.56 5.38
N LEU A 153 -11.33 4.52 4.09
CA LEU A 153 -12.28 4.42 2.99
C LEU A 153 -12.44 2.93 2.66
N ARG A 154 -13.51 2.31 3.15
CA ARG A 154 -13.78 0.88 2.97
C ARG A 154 -14.72 0.68 1.79
N LEU A 155 -14.41 -0.29 0.96
CA LEU A 155 -15.04 -0.51 -0.33
C LEU A 155 -15.37 -1.99 -0.50
N PRO A 156 -16.40 -2.33 -1.29
CA PRO A 156 -16.70 -3.71 -1.62
C PRO A 156 -15.59 -4.33 -2.46
N ASN A 157 -15.39 -5.64 -2.34
CA ASN A 157 -14.40 -6.35 -3.15
C ASN A 157 -15.02 -7.59 -3.84
N ALA A 158 -14.29 -8.15 -4.81
CA ALA A 158 -14.74 -9.32 -5.56
C ALA A 158 -14.81 -10.60 -4.71
N LEU A 159 -14.00 -10.68 -3.65
CA LEU A 159 -13.93 -11.84 -2.75
C LEU A 159 -15.15 -11.98 -1.84
N HIS A 160 -15.89 -10.90 -1.62
CA HIS A 160 -17.06 -10.86 -0.75
C HIS A 160 -18.34 -10.46 -1.49
N ASP A 161 -18.49 -10.86 -2.75
CA ASP A 161 -19.72 -10.66 -3.55
C ASP A 161 -20.24 -9.21 -3.50
N HIS A 162 -19.35 -8.25 -3.79
CA HIS A 162 -19.66 -6.82 -3.76
C HIS A 162 -20.15 -6.31 -2.38
N SER A 163 -19.68 -6.91 -1.28
CA SER A 163 -19.98 -6.45 0.08
C SER A 163 -18.75 -5.87 0.79
N ILE A 164 -19.00 -4.95 1.73
CA ILE A 164 -17.95 -4.46 2.63
C ILE A 164 -17.85 -5.47 3.77
N PRO A 165 -16.69 -6.13 3.98
CA PRO A 165 -16.54 -7.12 5.03
C PRO A 165 -16.69 -6.50 6.43
N PRO A 166 -16.92 -7.31 7.48
CA PRO A 166 -16.94 -6.82 8.86
C PRO A 166 -15.64 -6.11 9.22
N TYR A 167 -15.74 -5.03 10.00
CA TYR A 167 -14.56 -4.31 10.45
C TYR A 167 -13.76 -5.14 11.47
N ARG A 168 -12.46 -5.30 11.22
CA ARG A 168 -11.46 -5.80 12.17
C ARG A 168 -10.35 -4.76 12.38
N ASP A 169 -9.97 -4.50 13.62
CA ASP A 169 -8.81 -3.63 13.90
C ASP A 169 -7.51 -4.40 13.59
N ASP A 170 -6.76 -3.94 12.59
CA ASP A 170 -5.46 -4.47 12.20
C ASP A 170 -4.36 -3.56 12.77
N ASP A 171 -4.29 -3.48 14.10
CA ASP A 171 -3.41 -2.61 14.87
C ASP A 171 -1.93 -2.81 14.52
N LYS A 172 -1.46 -4.06 14.51
CA LYS A 172 -0.07 -4.43 14.16
C LYS A 172 0.30 -4.01 12.74
N LEU A 173 -0.63 -4.17 11.79
CA LEU A 173 -0.40 -3.80 10.40
C LEU A 173 -0.36 -2.28 10.25
N TYR A 174 -1.25 -1.58 10.95
CA TYR A 174 -1.21 -0.12 11.04
C TYR A 174 0.11 0.37 11.64
N GLU A 175 0.60 -0.24 12.72
CA GLU A 175 1.88 0.11 13.34
C GLU A 175 3.06 -0.12 12.40
N ALA A 176 3.09 -1.24 11.69
CA ALA A 176 4.10 -1.53 10.67
C ALA A 176 4.11 -0.45 9.57
N TYR A 177 2.93 -0.09 9.02
CA TYR A 177 2.85 0.98 8.04
C TYR A 177 3.19 2.36 8.61
N ALA A 178 2.81 2.64 9.86
CA ALA A 178 3.17 3.88 10.54
C ALA A 178 4.69 3.98 10.74
N GLN A 179 5.37 2.87 11.05
CA GLN A 179 6.82 2.80 11.12
C GLN A 179 7.43 3.10 9.75
N CYS A 180 6.99 2.42 8.68
CA CYS A 180 7.46 2.71 7.31
C CYS A 180 7.27 4.19 6.94
N ARG A 181 6.13 4.81 7.28
CA ARG A 181 5.89 6.25 7.04
C ARG A 181 6.84 7.14 7.83
N ARG A 182 7.07 6.85 9.11
CA ARG A 182 8.06 7.60 9.92
C ARG A 182 9.45 7.51 9.29
N MET A 183 9.78 6.35 8.75
CA MET A 183 11.09 6.09 8.20
C MET A 183 11.35 6.74 6.83
N ARG A 184 10.31 6.99 6.03
CA ARG A 184 10.43 7.78 4.79
C ARG A 184 11.06 9.17 5.03
N LYS A 185 10.91 9.72 6.24
CA LYS A 185 11.54 11.00 6.60
C LYS A 185 13.07 10.93 6.59
N TYR A 186 13.67 9.74 6.76
CA TYR A 186 15.14 9.59 6.77
C TYR A 186 15.74 9.57 5.37
N THR A 187 15.00 9.11 4.36
CA THR A 187 15.49 9.10 2.96
C THR A 187 15.18 10.40 2.23
N GLY A 188 14.28 11.23 2.78
CA GLY A 188 13.82 12.46 2.11
C GLY A 188 13.01 12.21 0.84
N ILE A 189 12.56 10.96 0.61
CA ILE A 189 11.78 10.57 -0.57
C ILE A 189 10.33 10.39 -0.16
N GLU A 190 9.46 11.27 -0.64
CA GLU A 190 8.01 11.19 -0.40
C GLU A 190 7.27 10.73 -1.65
N TYR A 191 7.67 11.24 -2.81
CA TYR A 191 7.09 10.93 -4.12
C TYR A 191 8.10 10.23 -5.02
N LEU A 192 7.59 9.52 -6.04
CA LEU A 192 8.44 8.95 -7.10
C LEU A 192 9.25 10.04 -7.82
N ALA A 193 8.72 11.28 -7.89
CA ALA A 193 9.45 12.43 -8.41
C ALA A 193 10.74 12.71 -7.62
N ASP A 194 10.73 12.59 -6.29
CA ASP A 194 11.91 12.81 -5.46
C ASP A 194 12.98 11.75 -5.72
N MET A 195 12.57 10.49 -5.87
CA MET A 195 13.47 9.40 -6.24
C MET A 195 14.10 9.65 -7.62
N ASN A 196 13.28 10.03 -8.61
CA ASN A 196 13.75 10.33 -9.96
C ASN A 196 14.76 11.48 -9.97
N ASP A 197 14.52 12.53 -9.18
CA ASP A 197 15.44 13.67 -9.12
C ASP A 197 16.76 13.30 -8.44
N ARG A 198 16.72 12.52 -7.36
CA ARG A 198 17.95 11.98 -6.73
C ARG A 198 18.77 11.15 -7.72
N ILE A 199 18.13 10.34 -8.55
CA ILE A 199 18.81 9.54 -9.57
C ILE A 199 19.43 10.45 -10.65
N ARG A 200 18.68 11.44 -11.16
CA ARG A 200 19.19 12.41 -12.16
C ARG A 200 20.35 13.23 -11.64
N GLU A 201 20.36 13.54 -10.35
CA GLU A 201 21.46 14.22 -9.67
C GLU A 201 22.69 13.31 -9.43
N GLY A 202 22.64 12.04 -9.81
CA GLY A 202 23.72 11.08 -9.57
C GLY A 202 23.83 10.59 -8.12
N LYS A 203 22.78 10.79 -7.30
CA LYS A 203 22.73 10.44 -5.86
C LYS A 203 21.98 9.15 -5.56
N ALA A 204 21.90 8.24 -6.54
CA ALA A 204 21.25 6.94 -6.35
C ALA A 204 21.91 6.13 -5.22
N ASP A 205 23.25 6.13 -5.16
CA ASP A 205 24.01 5.41 -4.14
C ASP A 205 23.75 5.93 -2.72
N ASP A 206 23.49 7.23 -2.56
CA ASP A 206 23.16 7.81 -1.26
C ASP A 206 21.81 7.29 -0.77
N VAL A 207 20.82 7.24 -1.66
CA VAL A 207 19.49 6.67 -1.36
C VAL A 207 19.60 5.19 -0.98
N ILE A 208 20.41 4.41 -1.69
CA ILE A 208 20.66 3.00 -1.37
C ILE A 208 21.30 2.88 0.01
N ARG A 209 22.37 3.64 0.29
CA ARG A 209 23.07 3.62 1.59
C ARG A 209 22.16 4.04 2.74
N GLU A 210 21.35 5.07 2.56
CA GLU A 210 20.35 5.51 3.55
C GLU A 210 19.32 4.40 3.82
N SER A 211 18.85 3.71 2.79
CA SER A 211 17.93 2.59 2.92
C SER A 211 18.58 1.37 3.62
N GLU A 212 19.83 1.05 3.29
CA GLU A 212 20.56 -0.05 3.93
C GLU A 212 20.88 0.24 5.40
N TRP A 213 21.26 1.47 5.72
CA TRP A 213 21.45 1.93 7.09
C TRP A 213 20.16 1.79 7.89
N LEU A 214 19.05 2.27 7.32
CA LEU A 214 17.73 2.21 7.95
C LEU A 214 17.30 0.77 8.23
N GLN A 215 17.47 -0.13 7.27
CA GLN A 215 17.18 -1.55 7.44
C GLN A 215 18.09 -2.18 8.49
N SER A 216 19.37 -1.83 8.53
CA SER A 216 20.31 -2.34 9.53
C SER A 216 19.87 -1.97 10.94
N ARG A 217 19.46 -0.71 11.14
CA ARG A 217 18.91 -0.24 12.42
C ARG A 217 17.66 -0.99 12.86
N GLN A 218 16.75 -1.33 11.93
CA GLN A 218 15.57 -2.14 12.25
C GLN A 218 15.92 -3.54 12.72
N LEU A 219 16.93 -4.16 12.10
CA LEU A 219 17.36 -5.51 12.46
C LEU A 219 18.06 -5.53 13.82
N GLU A 220 18.84 -4.49 14.13
CA GLU A 220 19.46 -4.29 15.43
C GLU A 220 18.38 -4.11 16.52
N GLU A 221 17.43 -3.19 16.34
CA GLU A 221 16.32 -2.96 17.27
C GLU A 221 15.47 -4.24 17.46
N PHE A 222 15.24 -5.00 16.39
CA PHE A 222 14.56 -6.29 16.49
C PHE A 222 15.37 -7.31 17.30
N ALA A 223 16.68 -7.40 17.07
CA ALA A 223 17.55 -8.32 17.78
C ALA A 223 17.66 -7.98 19.27
N GLU A 224 17.72 -6.69 19.63
CA GLU A 224 17.66 -6.21 21.01
C GLU A 224 16.39 -6.70 21.70
N ASN A 225 15.22 -6.48 21.09
CA ASN A 225 13.94 -6.95 21.62
C ASN A 225 13.90 -8.48 21.81
N VAL A 226 14.46 -9.25 20.87
CA VAL A 226 14.55 -10.71 20.98
C VAL A 226 15.39 -11.14 22.18
N VAL A 227 16.53 -10.48 22.42
CA VAL A 227 17.44 -10.78 23.53
C VAL A 227 16.84 -10.34 24.87
N GLU A 228 16.30 -9.13 24.95
CA GLU A 228 15.68 -8.58 26.16
C GLU A 228 14.48 -9.42 26.62
N GLU A 229 13.61 -9.80 25.67
CA GLU A 229 12.44 -10.64 25.96
C GLU A 229 12.77 -12.13 26.04
N ARG A 230 14.06 -12.51 25.88
CA ARG A 230 14.56 -13.89 25.92
C ARG A 230 13.77 -14.84 25.03
N LYS A 231 13.45 -14.41 23.80
CA LYS A 231 12.73 -15.25 22.84
C LYS A 231 13.59 -16.45 22.44
N ARG A 232 13.01 -17.64 22.49
CA ARG A 232 13.69 -18.89 22.10
C ARG A 232 13.48 -19.27 20.64
N VAL A 233 12.40 -18.78 20.03
CA VAL A 233 12.01 -19.09 18.66
C VAL A 233 11.58 -17.81 17.97
N VAL A 234 12.12 -17.57 16.78
CA VAL A 234 11.76 -16.46 15.91
C VAL A 234 11.30 -17.06 14.58
N LEU A 235 10.07 -16.75 14.17
CA LEU A 235 9.49 -17.23 12.92
C LEU A 235 9.42 -16.07 11.92
N ILE A 236 9.98 -16.27 10.73
CA ILE A 236 9.99 -15.26 9.66
C ILE A 236 9.13 -15.79 8.51
N ALA A 237 7.98 -15.15 8.33
CA ALA A 237 7.04 -15.47 7.25
C ALA A 237 7.06 -14.39 6.16
N GLY A 238 6.75 -14.78 4.92
CA GLY A 238 6.66 -13.87 3.79
C GLY A 238 6.63 -14.62 2.45
N PRO A 239 6.17 -13.96 1.36
CA PRO A 239 6.14 -14.56 0.02
C PRO A 239 7.49 -15.10 -0.44
N SER A 240 7.49 -15.98 -1.44
CA SER A 240 8.73 -16.34 -2.14
C SER A 240 9.41 -15.06 -2.67
N SER A 241 10.74 -14.99 -2.59
CA SER A 241 11.56 -13.80 -2.93
C SER A 241 11.51 -12.59 -1.99
N SER A 242 10.87 -12.66 -0.81
CA SER A 242 10.84 -11.53 0.14
C SER A 242 12.13 -11.37 0.98
N GLY A 243 13.23 -12.05 0.63
CA GLY A 243 14.51 -11.95 1.34
C GLY A 243 14.55 -12.60 2.74
N LYS A 244 13.67 -13.59 3.01
CA LYS A 244 13.56 -14.26 4.33
C LYS A 244 14.90 -14.81 4.83
N THR A 245 15.59 -15.61 4.01
CA THR A 245 16.87 -16.22 4.37
C THR A 245 17.94 -15.17 4.68
N THR A 246 18.05 -14.12 3.86
CA THR A 246 19.00 -13.03 4.09
C THR A 246 18.69 -12.29 5.38
N THR A 247 17.43 -11.98 5.62
CA THR A 247 16.96 -11.31 6.84
C THR A 247 17.26 -12.16 8.08
N ALA A 248 16.94 -13.44 8.03
CA ALA A 248 17.17 -14.38 9.13
C ALA A 248 18.67 -14.50 9.48
N LYS A 249 19.54 -14.62 8.47
CA LYS A 249 20.99 -14.65 8.68
C LYS A 249 21.52 -13.36 9.31
N ARG A 250 21.02 -12.19 8.89
CA ARG A 250 21.39 -10.91 9.49
C ARG A 250 20.93 -10.79 10.94
N ILE A 251 19.70 -11.20 11.23
CA ILE A 251 19.17 -11.23 12.61
C ILE A 251 20.00 -12.16 13.49
N CYS A 252 20.36 -13.36 13.02
CA CYS A 252 21.21 -14.28 13.78
C CYS A 252 22.56 -13.62 14.13
N LYS A 253 23.16 -12.91 13.18
CA LYS A 253 24.42 -12.17 13.40
C LYS A 253 24.27 -11.08 14.45
N GLU A 254 23.19 -10.28 14.41
CA GLU A 254 22.98 -9.22 15.40
C GLU A 254 22.68 -9.80 16.80
N ILE A 255 21.87 -10.85 16.91
CA ILE A 255 21.64 -11.55 18.19
C ILE A 255 22.96 -12.14 18.72
N GLY A 256 23.76 -12.79 17.87
CA GLY A 256 25.06 -13.34 18.26
C GLY A 256 26.01 -12.28 18.82
N ARG A 257 26.00 -11.08 18.23
CA ARG A 257 26.77 -9.93 18.74
C ARG A 257 26.26 -9.40 20.08
N LEU A 258 24.95 -9.35 20.28
CA LEU A 258 24.33 -8.78 21.48
C LEU A 258 24.35 -9.74 22.68
N ALA A 259 24.06 -11.03 22.46
CA ALA A 259 23.91 -12.02 23.52
C ALA A 259 25.14 -12.94 23.69
N GLY A 260 26.11 -12.90 22.76
CA GLY A 260 27.25 -13.83 22.76
C GLY A 260 26.84 -15.30 22.50
N GLN A 261 25.65 -15.52 21.95
CA GLN A 261 25.09 -16.83 21.61
C GLN A 261 24.66 -16.82 20.15
N ASP A 262 25.16 -17.75 19.36
CA ASP A 262 24.80 -17.87 17.94
C ASP A 262 23.45 -18.58 17.80
N PRO A 263 22.40 -17.90 17.29
CA PRO A 263 21.13 -18.56 17.04
C PRO A 263 21.25 -19.52 15.87
N LEU A 264 20.51 -20.64 15.94
CA LEU A 264 20.39 -21.56 14.82
C LEU A 264 19.38 -21.01 13.80
N TYR A 265 19.85 -20.68 12.60
CA TYR A 265 18.98 -20.44 11.46
C TYR A 265 18.44 -21.77 10.94
N LEU A 266 17.14 -21.83 10.71
CA LEU A 266 16.45 -22.99 10.15
C LEU A 266 15.61 -22.56 8.94
N GLY A 267 16.03 -22.95 7.74
CA GLY A 267 15.25 -22.75 6.52
C GLY A 267 14.28 -23.92 6.34
N THR A 268 12.97 -23.68 6.34
CA THR A 268 12.00 -24.75 6.07
C THR A 268 12.20 -25.39 4.69
N ASP A 269 12.69 -24.58 3.73
CA ASP A 269 12.98 -25.02 2.36
C ASP A 269 14.06 -26.11 2.31
N ASP A 270 14.94 -26.17 3.31
CA ASP A 270 16.04 -27.15 3.39
C ASP A 270 15.56 -28.56 3.80
N TYR A 271 14.30 -28.69 4.22
CA TYR A 271 13.73 -29.94 4.73
C TYR A 271 12.63 -30.51 3.84
N PHE A 272 12.37 -29.97 2.65
CA PHE A 272 11.43 -30.62 1.74
C PHE A 272 11.99 -31.91 1.15
N VAL A 273 11.14 -32.92 1.01
CA VAL A 273 11.48 -34.13 0.27
C VAL A 273 11.61 -33.82 -1.22
N GLU A 274 12.41 -34.62 -1.93
CA GLU A 274 12.54 -34.53 -3.39
C GLU A 274 11.17 -34.61 -4.09
N ARG A 275 11.00 -33.93 -5.24
CA ARG A 275 9.69 -33.81 -5.93
C ARG A 275 9.00 -35.14 -6.22
N GLY A 276 9.76 -36.20 -6.47
CA GLY A 276 9.22 -37.54 -6.71
C GLY A 276 8.74 -38.27 -5.46
N MET A 277 9.13 -37.77 -4.29
CA MET A 277 8.79 -38.31 -2.97
C MET A 277 7.68 -37.52 -2.27
N THR A 278 7.27 -36.38 -2.84
CA THR A 278 6.16 -35.57 -2.31
C THR A 278 4.87 -36.41 -2.33
N PRO A 279 4.18 -36.57 -1.18
CA PRO A 279 2.92 -37.30 -1.12
C PRO A 279 1.89 -36.69 -2.07
N LEU A 280 1.01 -37.52 -2.63
CA LEU A 280 -0.12 -37.03 -3.41
C LEU A 280 -1.28 -36.69 -2.46
N GLY A 281 -1.91 -35.55 -2.69
CA GLY A 281 -3.13 -35.13 -2.03
C GLY A 281 -4.37 -35.86 -2.54
N PRO A 282 -5.55 -35.55 -1.98
CA PRO A 282 -6.82 -36.19 -2.34
C PRO A 282 -7.24 -36.02 -3.81
N ASP A 283 -6.73 -35.00 -4.51
CA ASP A 283 -6.98 -34.73 -5.92
C ASP A 283 -5.96 -35.40 -6.86
N GLY A 284 -5.06 -36.22 -6.31
CA GLY A 284 -4.01 -36.92 -7.04
C GLY A 284 -2.82 -36.05 -7.47
N LYS A 285 -2.75 -34.78 -7.01
CA LYS A 285 -1.62 -33.89 -7.26
C LYS A 285 -0.65 -33.90 -6.07
N PRO A 286 0.64 -33.56 -6.27
CA PRO A 286 1.58 -33.44 -5.15
C PRO A 286 1.10 -32.43 -4.12
N ASP A 287 1.03 -32.85 -2.86
CA ASP A 287 0.71 -32.02 -1.71
C ASP A 287 2.01 -31.42 -1.15
N PHE A 288 2.32 -30.20 -1.57
CA PHE A 288 3.50 -29.45 -1.11
C PHE A 288 3.28 -28.73 0.22
N GLU A 289 2.05 -28.67 0.73
CA GLU A 289 1.70 -27.94 1.95
C GLU A 289 1.54 -28.89 3.15
N GLY A 290 1.30 -30.18 2.90
CA GLY A 290 1.19 -31.21 3.91
C GLY A 290 2.50 -31.52 4.63
N LEU A 291 2.41 -31.93 5.90
CA LEU A 291 3.58 -32.29 6.73
C LEU A 291 4.43 -33.39 6.10
N GLY A 292 3.84 -34.27 5.30
CA GLY A 292 4.56 -35.33 4.58
C GLY A 292 5.45 -34.84 3.44
N ALA A 293 5.33 -33.57 3.04
CA ALA A 293 6.27 -32.94 2.10
C ALA A 293 7.61 -32.59 2.77
N VAL A 294 7.70 -32.69 4.10
CA VAL A 294 8.91 -32.41 4.89
C VAL A 294 9.59 -33.74 5.26
N ASP A 295 10.91 -33.83 5.09
CA ASP A 295 11.76 -34.92 5.59
C ASP A 295 11.87 -34.80 7.13
N LEU A 296 10.82 -35.26 7.82
CA LEU A 296 10.77 -35.30 9.28
C LEU A 296 11.94 -36.10 9.89
N PRO A 297 12.39 -37.25 9.33
CA PRO A 297 13.59 -37.92 9.79
C PRO A 297 14.85 -37.03 9.75
N LEU A 298 15.07 -36.28 8.67
CA LEU A 298 16.20 -35.35 8.58
C LEU A 298 16.07 -34.20 9.58
N PHE A 299 14.88 -33.59 9.65
CA PHE A 299 14.58 -32.50 10.57
C PHE A 299 14.87 -32.88 12.03
N ASN A 300 14.33 -34.01 12.50
CA ASN A 300 14.52 -34.48 13.87
C ASN A 300 15.95 -34.94 14.19
N ARG A 301 16.81 -35.19 13.19
CA ARG A 301 18.23 -35.49 13.42
C ARG A 301 19.09 -34.24 13.58
N GLN A 302 18.64 -33.12 13.02
CA GLN A 302 19.41 -31.87 13.00
C GLN A 302 18.96 -30.87 14.07
N MET A 303 17.81 -31.12 14.70
CA MET A 303 17.22 -30.35 15.80
C MET A 303 17.33 -31.12 17.11
#